data_AF-A0A238UT43-F1
#
_entry.id   AF-A0A238UT43-F1
#
_cell.length_a   1.000
_cell.length_b   1.000
_cell.length_c   1.000
_cell.angle_alpha   90.00
_cell.angle_beta   90.00
_cell.angle_gamma   90.00
#
_symmetry.space_group_name_H-M   'P 1'
#
loop_
_entity.id
_entity.type
_entity.pdbx_description
1 polymer ?
#
loop_
_entity_poly.entity_id
_entity_poly.type
_entity_poly.pdbx_seq_one_letter_code
_entity_poly.pdbx_strand_id
1 'polypeptide(L)' 'MRHVERARGRCEGPEAGEWLQQATVAIRARVPLQVLEDVIQPFGTSSEAFLDALVELRAKAAVRA' A
#
# COMPACT_ATOMS: atom_id res chain seq x y z
N MET A 1 -13.20 20.06 -3.22
CA MET A 1 -12.17 19.46 -2.35
C MET A 1 -12.87 18.48 -1.40
N ARG A 2 -13.10 17.23 -1.83
CA ARG A 2 -13.81 16.21 -1.04
C ARG A 2 -12.81 15.26 -0.37
N HIS A 3 -13.17 14.86 0.84
CA HIS A 3 -12.64 13.85 1.76
C HIS A 3 -11.19 13.40 1.61
N VAL A 4 -10.36 13.86 2.57
CA VAL A 4 -9.14 13.16 2.96
C VAL A 4 -9.55 12.02 3.88
N GLU A 5 -9.81 10.84 3.33
CA GLU A 5 -9.98 9.64 4.14
C GLU A 5 -8.64 9.28 4.79
N ARG A 6 -8.56 9.53 6.10
CA ARG A 6 -8.13 8.61 7.15
C ARG A 6 -7.39 7.30 6.80
N ALA A 7 -6.37 7.24 5.94
CA ALA A 7 -5.61 5.99 5.76
C ALA A 7 -4.87 5.61 7.05
N ARG A 8 -5.24 4.48 7.66
CA ARG A 8 -4.59 3.86 8.83
C ARG A 8 -4.32 2.38 8.50
N GLY A 9 -3.19 1.84 8.96
CA GLY A 9 -2.80 0.44 8.74
C GLY A 9 -1.84 -0.07 9.82
N ARG A 10 -1.67 -1.39 9.89
CA ARG A 10 -0.74 -2.09 10.78
C ARG A 10 0.00 -3.16 9.98
N CYS A 11 1.26 -3.41 10.36
CA CYS A 11 2.15 -4.37 9.72
C CYS A 11 2.76 -5.25 10.79
N GLU A 12 2.82 -6.55 10.54
CA GLU A 12 3.37 -7.55 11.46
C GLU A 12 4.23 -8.52 10.65
N GLY A 13 5.38 -8.93 11.19
CA GLY A 13 6.32 -9.84 10.53
C GLY A 13 7.75 -9.32 10.47
N PRO A 14 8.71 -10.15 10.01
CA PRO A 14 10.09 -9.71 9.76
C PRO A 14 10.11 -8.48 8.86
N GLU A 15 10.94 -7.50 9.20
CA GLU A 15 11.16 -6.30 8.38
C GLU A 15 9.88 -5.51 8.03
N ALA A 16 8.81 -5.63 8.82
CA ALA A 16 7.57 -4.87 8.63
C ALA A 16 7.76 -3.34 8.55
N GLY A 17 8.89 -2.85 9.06
CA GLY A 17 9.32 -1.46 8.92
C GLY A 17 9.59 -1.02 7.47
N GLU A 18 10.05 -1.92 6.60
CA GLU A 18 10.44 -1.59 5.22
C GLU A 18 9.24 -1.13 4.38
N TRP A 19 8.17 -1.91 4.37
CA TRP A 19 6.97 -1.52 3.64
C TRP A 19 6.11 -0.50 4.39
N LEU A 20 6.22 -0.38 5.73
CA LEU A 20 5.64 0.75 6.48
C LEU A 20 6.18 2.10 6.01
N GLN A 21 7.47 2.17 5.69
CA GLN A 21 8.08 3.38 5.14
C GLN A 21 7.53 3.68 3.75
N GLN A 22 7.42 2.67 2.88
CA GLN A 22 6.81 2.84 1.55
C GLN A 22 5.36 3.32 1.65
N ALA A 23 4.54 2.69 2.49
CA ALA A 23 3.15 3.08 2.73
C ALA A 23 3.02 4.51 3.28
N THR A 24 3.91 4.90 4.20
CA THR A 24 3.91 6.24 4.78
C THR A 24 4.12 7.31 3.71
N VAL A 25 5.13 7.15 2.86
CA VAL A 25 5.40 8.10 1.77
C VAL A 25 4.25 8.10 0.77
N ALA A 26 3.77 6.93 0.35
CA ALA A 26 2.68 6.79 -0.62
C ALA A 26 1.39 7.49 -0.16
N ILE A 27 0.98 7.29 1.11
CA ILE A 27 -0.19 7.94 1.70
C ILE A 27 0.00 9.46 1.76
N ARG A 28 1.17 9.92 2.21
CA ARG A 28 1.46 11.36 2.37
C ARG A 28 1.52 12.08 1.02
N ALA A 29 2.08 11.42 0.01
CA ALA A 29 2.15 11.92 -1.37
C ALA A 29 0.84 11.72 -2.15
N ARG A 30 -0.14 11.00 -1.58
CA ARG A 30 -1.41 10.64 -2.24
C ARG A 30 -1.19 9.92 -3.57
N VAL A 31 -0.25 8.98 -3.59
CA VAL A 31 0.05 8.20 -4.78
C VAL A 31 -1.19 7.38 -5.16
N PRO A 32 -1.65 7.43 -6.43
CA PRO A 32 -2.76 6.61 -6.88
C PRO A 32 -2.46 5.11 -6.73
N LEU A 33 -3.47 4.32 -6.35
CA LEU A 33 -3.28 2.88 -6.11
C LEU A 33 -2.72 2.13 -7.33
N GLN A 34 -3.20 2.46 -8.53
CA GLN A 34 -2.68 1.90 -9.79
C GLN A 34 -1.18 2.16 -9.99
N VAL A 35 -0.64 3.28 -9.50
CA VAL A 35 0.81 3.57 -9.61
C VAL A 35 1.61 2.71 -8.64
N LEU A 36 1.04 2.39 -7.46
CA LEU A 36 1.70 1.54 -6.48
C LEU A 36 1.72 0.06 -6.92
N GLU A 37 0.71 -0.38 -7.67
CA GLU A 37 0.63 -1.73 -8.26
C GLU A 37 1.70 -1.98 -9.32
N ASP A 38 2.16 -0.93 -10.01
CA ASP A 38 3.19 -1.01 -11.04
C ASP A 38 4.62 -0.95 -10.46
N VAL A 39 4.78 -0.82 -9.14
CA VAL A 39 6.11 -0.81 -8.51
C VAL A 39 6.65 -2.23 -8.43
N ILE A 40 7.76 -2.47 -9.14
CA ILE A 40 8.48 -3.74 -9.09
C ILE A 40 9.10 -3.91 -7.70
N GLN A 41 8.72 -4.98 -7.01
CA GLN A 41 9.32 -5.37 -5.75
C GLN A 41 10.60 -6.19 -5.99
N PRO A 42 11.68 -5.96 -5.23
CA PRO A 42 12.84 -6.83 -5.28
C PRO A 42 12.47 -8.24 -4.81
N PHE A 43 12.87 -9.26 -5.58
CA PHE A 43 12.59 -10.66 -5.27
C PHE A 43 13.31 -11.12 -3.99
N GLY A 44 12.61 -11.92 -3.20
CA GLY A 44 13.07 -12.45 -1.92
C GLY A 44 13.00 -11.44 -0.77
N THR A 45 12.23 -10.35 -0.90
CA THR A 45 12.13 -9.32 0.15
C THR A 45 10.75 -9.28 0.80
N SER A 46 10.72 -8.83 2.06
CA SER A 46 9.48 -8.65 2.83
C SER A 46 8.51 -7.65 2.20
N SER A 47 8.98 -6.83 1.26
CA SER A 47 8.17 -5.83 0.54
C SER A 47 7.26 -6.44 -0.54
N GLU A 48 7.43 -7.71 -0.93
CA GLU A 48 6.50 -8.40 -1.82
C GLU A 48 5.08 -8.49 -1.23
N ALA A 49 4.97 -8.71 0.08
CA ALA A 49 3.69 -8.73 0.79
C ALA A 49 2.94 -7.39 0.71
N PHE A 50 3.64 -6.29 0.44
CA PHE A 50 3.00 -5.00 0.23
C PHE A 50 2.22 -4.95 -1.08
N LEU A 51 2.74 -5.55 -2.15
CA LEU A 51 2.02 -5.64 -3.42
C LEU A 51 0.72 -6.45 -3.26
N ASP A 52 0.78 -7.58 -2.57
CA ASP A 52 -0.41 -8.40 -2.29
C ASP A 52 -1.49 -7.60 -1.54
N ALA A 53 -1.08 -6.83 -0.53
CA ALA A 53 -2.00 -5.98 0.23
C ALA A 53 -2.62 -4.87 -0.64
N LEU A 54 -1.88 -4.29 -1.58
CA LEU A 54 -2.38 -3.27 -2.50
C LEU A 54 -3.42 -3.83 -3.47
N VAL A 55 -3.16 -5.02 -4.03
CA VAL A 55 -4.11 -5.72 -4.91
C VAL A 55 -5.43 -6.02 -4.18
N GLU A 56 -5.35 -6.52 -2.94
CA GLU A 56 -6.54 -6.77 -2.12
C GLU A 56 -7.29 -5.46 -1.79
N LEU A 57 -6.55 -4.38 -1.48
CA LEU A 57 -7.13 -3.07 -1.22
C LEU A 57 -7.88 -2.53 -2.44
N ARG A 58 -7.32 -2.69 -3.65
CA ARG A 58 -7.98 -2.25 -4.90
C ARG A 58 -9.27 -3.01 -5.13
N ALA A 59 -9.26 -4.33 -4.94
CA ALA A 59 -10.46 -5.15 -5.04
C ALA A 59 -11.55 -4.65 -4.06
N LYS A 60 -11.20 -4.36 -2.80
CA LYS A 60 -12.13 -3.81 -1.80
C LYS A 60 -12.62 -2.39 -2.14
N ALA A 61 -11.76 -1.54 -2.69
CA ALA A 61 -12.12 -0.18 -3.09
C ALA A 61 -13.11 -0.18 -4.27
N ALA A 62 -12.93 -1.08 -5.23
CA ALA A 62 -13.85 -1.25 -6.35
C ALA A 62 -15.27 -1.67 -5.91
N VAL A 63 -15.39 -2.44 -4.82
CA VAL A 63 -16.69 -2.85 -4.25
C VAL A 63 -17.39 -1.71 -3.49
N ARG A 64 -16.66 -0.69 -3.06
CA ARG A 64 -17.19 0.44 -2.26
C ARG A 64 -17.56 1.67 -3.08
N ALA A 65 -17.25 1.69 -4.38
CA ALA A 65 -17.54 2.78 -5.31
C ALA A 65 -18.92 2.60 -5.96
#